data_AF-A0A929G3D8-F1
#
_entry.id   AF-A0A929G3D8-F1
#
_cell.length_a   1.000
_cell.length_b   1.000
_cell.length_c   1.000
_cell.angle_alpha   90.00
_cell.angle_beta   90.00
_cell.angle_gamma   90.00
#
_symmetry.space_group_name_H-M   'P 1'
#
loop_
_entity.id
_entity.type
_entity.pdbx_description
1 polymer ?
#
loop_
_entity_poly.entity_id
_entity_poly.type
_entity_poly.pdbx_seq_one_letter_code
_entity_poly.pdbx_strand_id
1 'polypeptide(L)'
;MLAPGIMISACGLLLLGMNNKYSMVVSRIRVLNMEYRQIDKNNKERINNILLQLPMLIKRMRYLRNAVWLYTIAIGMFIFSMFSLGWYLLDGKTILQSNISGILFIIALIAVLYGVIYAAVEVRLCYKILNIETKNIPID
;
A
#
# COMPACT_ATOMS: atom_id res chain seq x y z
N MET A 1 18.83 -20.28 9.92
CA MET A 1 18.51 -19.92 8.51
C MET A 1 16.99 -19.84 8.31
N LEU A 2 16.30 -18.92 9.00
CA LEU A 2 14.83 -18.73 8.90
C LEU A 2 14.43 -17.37 8.29
N ALA A 3 15.41 -16.52 7.99
CA ALA A 3 15.18 -15.09 7.73
C ALA A 3 14.21 -14.83 6.54
N PRO A 4 14.35 -15.46 5.37
CA PRO A 4 13.48 -15.10 4.24
C PRO A 4 12.01 -15.53 4.45
N GLY A 5 11.77 -16.66 5.11
CA GLY A 5 10.41 -17.20 5.31
C GLY A 5 9.57 -16.32 6.23
N ILE A 6 10.17 -15.90 7.34
CA ILE A 6 9.52 -14.99 8.29
C ILE A 6 9.23 -13.64 7.62
N MET A 7 10.13 -13.16 6.76
CA MET A 7 9.94 -11.89 6.05
C MET A 7 8.80 -11.95 5.03
N ILE A 8 8.64 -13.07 4.31
CA ILE A 8 7.49 -13.26 3.41
C ILE A 8 6.18 -13.22 4.21
N SER A 9 6.11 -13.89 5.36
CA SER A 9 4.93 -13.87 6.23
C SER A 9 4.61 -12.46 6.74
N ALA A 10 5.62 -11.72 7.21
CA ALA A 10 5.46 -10.33 7.66
C ALA A 10 4.99 -9.41 6.51
N CYS A 11 5.59 -9.53 5.32
CA CYS A 11 5.18 -8.77 4.15
C CYS A 11 3.76 -9.12 3.70
N GLY A 12 3.36 -10.39 3.82
CA GLY A 12 2.00 -10.84 3.55
C GLY A 12 0.96 -10.15 4.44
N LEU A 13 1.26 -9.98 5.74
CA LEU A 13 0.41 -9.24 6.67
C LEU A 13 0.32 -7.75 6.30
N LEU A 14 1.44 -7.11 5.95
CA LEU A 14 1.46 -5.71 5.52
C LEU A 14 0.66 -5.52 4.22
N LEU A 15 0.83 -6.42 3.25
CA LEU A 15 0.10 -6.40 1.99
C LEU A 15 -1.40 -6.58 2.22
N LEU A 16 -1.80 -7.51 3.10
CA LEU A 16 -3.21 -7.71 3.47
C LEU A 16 -3.80 -6.45 4.09
N GLY A 17 -3.10 -5.83 5.04
CA GLY A 17 -3.53 -4.57 5.66
C GLY A 17 -3.71 -3.44 4.63
N MET A 18 -2.79 -3.32 3.67
CA MET A 18 -2.88 -2.31 2.61
C MET A 18 -3.99 -2.61 1.60
N ASN A 19 -4.21 -3.88 1.24
CA ASN A 19 -5.30 -4.28 0.34
C ASN A 19 -6.68 -4.00 0.96
N ASN A 20 -6.84 -4.25 2.26
CA ASN A 20 -8.07 -3.91 2.97
C ASN A 20 -8.34 -2.41 2.97
N LYS A 21 -7.31 -1.59 3.27
CA LYS A 21 -7.41 -0.12 3.18
C LYS A 21 -7.73 0.34 1.76
N TYR A 22 -7.09 -0.25 0.75
CA TYR A 22 -7.33 0.06 -0.66
C TYR A 22 -8.78 -0.21 -1.05
N SER A 23 -9.30 -1.39 -0.71
CA SER A 23 -10.71 -1.76 -0.95
C SER A 23 -11.68 -0.78 -0.30
N MET A 24 -11.43 -0.38 0.95
CA MET A 24 -12.26 0.60 1.64
C MET A 24 -12.26 1.97 0.96
N VAL A 25 -11.10 2.48 0.52
CA VAL A 25 -11.02 3.76 -0.18
C VAL A 25 -11.75 3.71 -1.53
N VAL A 26 -11.58 2.62 -2.29
CA VAL A 26 -12.31 2.41 -3.55
C VAL A 26 -13.82 2.38 -3.31
N SER A 27 -14.27 1.66 -2.28
CA SER A 27 -15.69 1.61 -1.91
C SER A 27 -16.24 2.99 -1.58
N ARG A 28 -15.55 3.77 -0.75
CA ARG A 28 -15.95 5.15 -0.43
C ARG A 28 -16.06 6.03 -1.68
N ILE A 29 -15.10 5.93 -2.61
CA ILE A 29 -15.14 6.68 -3.88
C ILE A 29 -16.35 6.28 -4.73
N ARG A 30 -16.68 4.99 -4.79
CA ARG A 30 -17.87 4.51 -5.51
C ARG A 30 -19.15 5.07 -4.90
N VAL A 31 -19.28 5.04 -3.58
CA VAL A 31 -20.45 5.60 -2.86
C VAL A 31 -20.58 7.10 -3.14
N LEU A 32 -19.49 7.87 -3.02
CA LEU A 32 -19.52 9.31 -3.24
C LEU A 32 -19.87 9.67 -4.70
N ASN A 33 -19.40 8.86 -5.66
CA ASN A 33 -19.73 9.04 -7.07
C ASN A 33 -21.19 8.66 -7.39
N MET A 34 -21.75 7.66 -6.70
CA MET A 34 -23.17 7.34 -6.80
C MET A 34 -24.03 8.47 -6.24
N GLU A 35 -23.64 9.02 -5.09
CA GLU A 35 -24.31 10.18 -4.48
C GLU A 35 -24.28 11.40 -5.42
N TYR A 36 -23.12 11.70 -6.01
CA TYR A 36 -23.00 12.81 -6.98
C TYR A 36 -23.94 12.68 -8.18
N ARG A 37 -24.25 11.45 -8.62
CA ARG A 37 -25.16 11.21 -9.75
C ARG A 37 -26.63 11.35 -9.37
N GLN A 38 -26.96 11.15 -8.10
CA GLN A 38 -28.34 11.14 -7.59
C GLN A 38 -28.73 12.47 -6.94
N ILE A 39 -27.76 13.33 -6.64
CA ILE A 39 -28.00 14.58 -5.93
C ILE A 39 -28.77 15.58 -6.80
N ASP A 40 -29.71 16.30 -6.18
CA ASP A 40 -30.37 17.41 -6.83
C ASP A 40 -29.35 18.52 -7.16
N LYS A 41 -29.38 19.02 -8.40
CA LYS A 41 -28.49 20.07 -8.90
C LYS A 41 -28.64 21.38 -8.13
N ASN A 42 -29.77 21.57 -7.44
CA ASN A 42 -30.00 22.73 -6.59
C ASN A 42 -29.20 22.68 -5.28
N ASN A 43 -28.74 21.51 -4.83
CA ASN A 43 -27.95 21.37 -3.60
C ASN A 43 -26.45 21.60 -3.86
N LYS A 44 -26.12 22.86 -4.20
CA LYS A 44 -24.76 23.29 -4.57
C LYS A 44 -23.74 23.09 -3.45
N GLU A 45 -24.13 23.23 -2.18
CA GLU A 45 -23.24 23.02 -1.04
C GLU A 45 -22.77 21.57 -0.96
N ARG A 46 -23.69 20.62 -1.06
CA ARG A 46 -23.35 19.19 -0.99
C ARG A 46 -22.55 18.74 -2.21
N ILE A 47 -22.87 19.26 -3.41
CA ILE A 47 -22.07 19.03 -4.62
C ILE A 47 -20.62 19.51 -4.42
N ASN A 48 -20.42 20.73 -3.91
CA ASN A 48 -19.09 21.28 -3.65
C ASN A 48 -18.33 20.45 -2.61
N ASN A 49 -19.00 19.97 -1.56
CA ASN A 49 -18.38 19.09 -0.57
C ASN A 49 -17.88 17.77 -1.18
N ILE A 50 -18.68 17.15 -2.06
CA ILE A 50 -18.28 15.93 -2.78
C ILE A 50 -17.07 16.21 -3.69
N LEU A 51 -17.11 17.30 -4.46
CA LEU A 51 -16.03 17.70 -5.37
C LEU A 51 -14.72 18.04 -4.62
N LEU A 52 -14.80 18.51 -3.38
CA LEU A 52 -13.63 18.72 -2.53
C LEU A 52 -13.04 17.40 -1.99
N GLN A 53 -13.88 16.45 -1.58
CA GLN A 53 -13.43 15.19 -0.97
C GLN A 53 -12.88 14.19 -1.99
N LEU A 54 -13.50 14.09 -3.17
CA LEU A 54 -13.13 13.13 -4.20
C LEU A 54 -11.65 13.17 -4.63
N PRO A 55 -11.04 14.33 -4.95
CA PRO A 55 -9.63 14.39 -5.32
C PRO A 55 -8.69 13.99 -4.18
N MET A 56 -9.08 14.24 -2.92
CA MET A 56 -8.30 13.84 -1.74
C MET A 56 -8.29 12.31 -1.59
N LEU A 57 -9.44 11.66 -1.78
CA LEU A 57 -9.56 10.20 -1.77
C LEU A 57 -8.80 9.54 -2.92
N ILE A 58 -8.84 10.13 -4.12
CA ILE A 58 -8.07 9.65 -5.28
C ILE A 58 -6.56 9.77 -5.01
N LYS A 59 -6.10 10.88 -4.42
CA LYS A 59 -4.70 11.05 -4.03
C LYS A 59 -4.27 9.99 -3.02
N ARG A 60 -5.11 9.71 -2.01
CA ARG A 60 -4.88 8.63 -1.03
C ARG A 60 -4.81 7.25 -1.70
N MET A 61 -5.71 6.95 -2.64
CA MET A 61 -5.70 5.70 -3.40
C MET A 61 -4.37 5.49 -4.15
N ARG A 62 -3.80 6.55 -4.72
CA ARG A 62 -2.52 6.46 -5.45
C ARG A 62 -1.37 5.99 -4.56
N TYR A 63 -1.29 6.51 -3.34
CA TYR A 63 -0.26 6.08 -2.37
C TYR A 63 -0.48 4.64 -1.90
N LEU A 64 -1.73 4.25 -1.62
CA LEU A 64 -2.09 2.87 -1.31
C LEU A 64 -1.66 1.91 -2.42
N ARG A 65 -1.99 2.24 -3.67
CA ARG A 65 -1.63 1.45 -4.84
C ARG A 65 -0.12 1.28 -4.95
N ASN A 66 0.65 2.36 -4.81
CA ASN A 66 2.11 2.29 -4.89
C ASN A 66 2.72 1.42 -3.79
N ALA A 67 2.20 1.49 -2.56
CA ALA A 67 2.66 0.63 -1.46
C ALA A 67 2.37 -0.85 -1.73
N VAL A 68 1.16 -1.17 -2.21
CA VAL A 68 0.76 -2.54 -2.59
C VAL A 68 1.70 -3.08 -3.68
N TRP A 69 1.98 -2.30 -4.73
CA TRP A 69 2.91 -2.70 -5.79
C TRP A 69 4.32 -3.00 -5.25
N LEU A 70 4.86 -2.14 -4.38
CA LEU A 70 6.18 -2.33 -3.80
C LEU A 70 6.27 -3.58 -2.92
N TYR A 71 5.23 -3.85 -2.12
CA TYR A 71 5.17 -5.07 -1.32
C TYR A 71 5.07 -6.32 -2.19
N THR A 72 4.27 -6.29 -3.27
CA THR A 72 4.19 -7.41 -4.22
C THR A 72 5.54 -7.68 -4.90
N ILE A 73 6.25 -6.62 -5.33
CA ILE A 73 7.60 -6.75 -5.91
C ILE A 73 8.58 -7.32 -4.88
N ALA A 74 8.56 -6.82 -3.64
CA ALA A 74 9.43 -7.31 -2.57
C ALA A 74 9.20 -8.80 -2.27
N ILE A 75 7.94 -9.24 -2.17
CA ILE A 75 7.60 -10.66 -1.98
C ILE A 75 8.13 -11.50 -3.14
N GLY A 76 7.96 -11.04 -4.39
CA GLY A 76 8.53 -11.72 -5.56
C GLY A 76 10.04 -11.87 -5.47
N MET A 77 10.75 -10.80 -5.08
CA MET A 77 12.21 -10.83 -4.90
C MET A 77 12.65 -11.76 -3.76
N PHE A 78 11.92 -11.82 -2.65
CA PHE A 78 12.20 -12.76 -1.57
C PHE A 78 12.04 -14.22 -2.01
N ILE A 79 11.00 -14.52 -2.80
CA ILE A 79 10.79 -15.85 -3.38
C ILE A 79 11.96 -16.20 -4.31
N PHE A 80 12.38 -15.29 -5.19
CA PHE A 80 13.56 -15.50 -6.05
C PHE A 80 14.85 -15.72 -5.25
N SER A 81 15.05 -14.96 -4.17
CA SER A 81 16.19 -15.13 -3.27
C SER A 81 16.18 -16.51 -2.61
N MET A 82 15.01 -17.02 -2.21
CA MET A 82 14.85 -18.39 -1.69
C MET A 82 15.15 -19.46 -2.74
N PHE A 83 14.66 -19.31 -3.97
CA PHE A 83 14.96 -20.25 -5.06
C PHE A 83 16.47 -20.30 -5.35
N SER A 84 17.12 -19.14 -5.44
CA SER A 84 18.57 -19.04 -5.64
C SER A 84 19.36 -19.72 -4.51
N LEU A 85 18.90 -19.58 -3.26
CA LEU A 85 19.51 -20.23 -2.10
C LEU A 85 19.29 -21.76 -2.12
N GLY A 86 18.09 -22.20 -2.51
CA GLY A 86 17.77 -23.62 -2.66
C GLY A 86 18.63 -24.31 -3.73
N TRP A 87 18.86 -23.63 -4.86
CA TRP A 87 19.74 -24.12 -5.92
C TRP A 87 21.19 -24.27 -5.46
N TYR A 88 21.70 -23.29 -4.71
CA TYR A 88 23.05 -23.33 -4.15
C TYR A 88 23.30 -24.55 -3.25
N LEU A 89 22.28 -25.00 -2.50
CA LEU A 89 22.40 -26.17 -1.63
C LEU A 89 22.51 -27.51 -2.39
N LEU A 90 22.00 -27.58 -3.63
CA LEU A 90 22.01 -28.80 -4.44
C LEU A 90 23.32 -28.98 -5.22
N ASP A 91 23.88 -27.91 -5.77
CA ASP A 91 25.05 -27.96 -6.66
C ASP A 91 26.41 -28.00 -5.91
N GLY A 92 26.43 -27.76 -4.60
CA GLY A 92 27.60 -27.94 -3.72
C GLY A 92 28.83 -27.06 -4.02
N LYS A 93 28.85 -26.27 -5.10
CA LYS A 93 29.90 -25.30 -5.45
C LYS A 93 29.31 -24.12 -6.21
N THR A 94 29.39 -22.92 -5.62
CA THR A 94 29.86 -21.67 -6.25
C THR A 94 29.61 -20.47 -5.33
N ILE A 95 30.68 -19.82 -4.88
CA ILE A 95 30.65 -18.57 -4.10
C ILE A 95 29.88 -17.45 -4.83
N LEU A 96 29.79 -17.50 -6.18
CA LEU A 96 29.03 -16.54 -6.99
C LEU A 96 27.51 -16.58 -6.74
N GLN A 97 26.90 -17.74 -6.51
CA GLN A 97 25.46 -17.85 -6.29
C GLN A 97 25.04 -17.28 -4.92
N SER A 98 25.91 -17.40 -3.91
CA SER A 98 25.67 -16.81 -2.59
C SER A 98 25.57 -15.29 -2.64
N ASN A 99 26.43 -14.63 -3.43
CA ASN A 99 26.41 -13.17 -3.59
C ASN A 99 25.12 -12.68 -4.28
N ILE A 100 24.61 -13.42 -5.27
CA ILE A 100 23.38 -13.08 -6.00
C ILE A 100 22.17 -13.11 -5.07
N SER A 101 22.02 -14.17 -4.26
CA SER A 101 20.92 -14.29 -3.30
C SER A 101 20.92 -13.14 -2.27
N GLY A 102 22.11 -12.73 -1.80
CA GLY A 102 22.28 -11.59 -0.89
C GLY A 102 21.88 -10.25 -1.51
N ILE A 103 22.25 -10.00 -2.77
CA ILE A 103 21.88 -8.78 -3.49
C ILE A 103 20.35 -8.70 -3.68
N LEU A 104 19.72 -9.79 -4.13
CA LEU A 104 18.25 -9.90 -4.26
C LEU A 104 17.55 -9.62 -2.94
N PHE A 105 18.09 -10.15 -1.84
CA PHE A 105 17.55 -9.92 -0.50
C PHE A 105 17.62 -8.45 -0.09
N ILE A 106 18.75 -7.77 -0.33
CA ILE A 106 18.91 -6.34 -0.03
C ILE A 106 17.95 -5.49 -0.87
N ILE A 107 17.80 -5.79 -2.17
CA ILE A 107 16.84 -5.07 -3.04
C ILE A 107 15.41 -5.27 -2.52
N ALA A 108 15.04 -6.48 -2.10
CA ALA A 108 13.73 -6.76 -1.51
C ALA A 108 13.50 -5.94 -0.24
N LEU A 109 14.48 -5.84 0.66
CA LEU A 109 14.39 -5.01 1.87
C LEU A 109 14.19 -3.53 1.56
N ILE A 110 14.91 -3.00 0.56
CA ILE A 110 14.76 -1.61 0.12
C ILE A 110 13.34 -1.38 -0.41
N ALA A 111 12.80 -2.31 -1.20
CA ALA A 111 11.44 -2.24 -1.71
C ALA A 111 10.40 -2.25 -0.57
N VAL A 112 10.58 -3.10 0.47
CA VAL A 112 9.73 -3.08 1.67
C VAL A 112 9.81 -1.73 2.38
N LEU A 113 11.01 -1.18 2.57
CA LEU A 113 11.21 0.11 3.22
C LEU A 113 10.46 1.23 2.49
N TYR A 114 10.56 1.28 1.16
CA TYR A 114 9.78 2.24 0.36
C TYR A 114 8.28 2.02 0.52
N GLY A 115 7.81 0.76 0.51
CA GLY A 115 6.40 0.44 0.74
C GLY A 115 5.88 0.94 2.09
N VAL A 116 6.68 0.80 3.15
CA VAL A 116 6.38 1.31 4.50
C VAL A 116 6.33 2.84 4.52
N ILE A 117 7.24 3.53 3.83
CA ILE A 117 7.22 4.99 3.71
C ILE A 117 5.91 5.44 3.04
N TYR A 118 5.50 4.80 1.95
CA TYR A 118 4.23 5.10 1.29
C TYR A 118 3.03 4.84 2.21
N ALA A 119 3.06 3.77 2.99
CA ALA A 119 2.03 3.49 3.99
C ALA A 119 2.00 4.55 5.12
N ALA A 120 3.16 5.07 5.55
CA ALA A 120 3.22 6.13 6.55
C ALA A 120 2.70 7.48 6.01
N VAL A 121 3.02 7.81 4.75
CA VAL A 121 2.46 8.99 4.07
C VAL A 121 0.94 8.88 3.93
N GLU A 122 0.42 7.69 3.64
CA GLU A 122 -1.02 7.42 3.58
C GLU A 122 -1.72 7.72 4.92
N VAL A 123 -1.13 7.30 6.04
CA VAL A 123 -1.67 7.57 7.38
C VAL A 123 -1.73 9.08 7.65
N ARG A 124 -0.70 9.84 7.28
CA ARG A 124 -0.71 11.31 7.43
C ARG A 124 -1.80 11.96 6.57
N LEU A 125 -2.00 11.49 5.34
CA LEU A 125 -3.07 11.97 4.48
C LEU A 125 -4.46 11.68 5.08
N CYS A 126 -4.63 10.47 5.64
CA CYS A 126 -5.86 10.08 6.33
C CYS A 126 -6.18 11.03 7.48
N TYR A 127 -5.18 11.34 8.32
CA TYR A 127 -5.33 12.29 9.42
C TYR A 127 -5.69 13.71 8.94
N LYS A 128 -5.08 14.17 7.83
CA LYS A 128 -5.41 15.48 7.24
C LYS A 128 -6.86 15.56 6.75
N ILE A 129 -7.38 14.49 6.15
CA ILE A 129 -8.78 14.43 5.70
C ILE A 129 -9.71 14.46 6.91
N LEU A 130 -9.43 13.66 7.95
CA LEU A 130 -10.22 13.66 9.18
C LEU A 130 -10.28 15.05 9.83
N ASN A 131 -9.15 15.76 9.90
CA ASN A 131 -9.13 17.10 10.49
C ASN A 131 -9.94 18.14 9.68
N ILE A 132 -10.08 17.94 8.37
CA ILE A 132 -10.95 18.78 7.53
C ILE A 132 -12.42 18.42 7.77
N GLU A 133 -12.74 17.13 7.92
CA GLU A 133 -14.09 16.66 8.23
C GLU A 133 -14.54 17.13 9.62
N THR A 134 -13.71 17.02 10.65
CA THR A 134 -14.07 17.39 12.03
C THR A 134 -14.12 18.89 12.26
N LYS A 135 -13.36 19.69 11.50
CA LYS A 135 -13.41 21.16 11.64
C LYS A 135 -14.75 21.77 11.20
N ASN A 136 -15.54 21.04 10.42
CA ASN A 136 -16.87 21.45 9.98
C ASN A 136 -18.00 20.86 10.83
N ILE A 137 -17.69 20.15 11.91
CA ILE A 137 -18.69 19.65 12.87
C ILE A 137 -18.68 20.65 14.03
N PRO A 138 -19.72 21.49 14.21
CA PRO A 138 -19.88 22.23 15.45
C PRO A 138 -19.96 21.20 16.56
N ILE A 139 -19.01 21.27 17.50
CA ILE A 139 -19.12 20.57 18.76
C ILE A 139 -20.05 21.45 19.58
N ASP A 140 -21.34 21.08 19.60
CA ASP A 140 -22.33 21.64 20.53
C ASP A 140 -21.95 21.30 21.98
#